data_AF-A0A9Q8ZSU6-F1
#
_entry.id   AF-A0A9Q8ZSU6-F1
#
_cell.length_a   1.000
_cell.length_b   1.000
_cell.length_c   1.000
_cell.angle_alpha   90.00
_cell.angle_beta   90.00
_cell.angle_gamma   90.00
#
_symmetry.space_group_name_H-M   'P 1'
#
loop_
_entity.id
_entity.type
_entity.pdbx_description
1 polymer ?
#
loop_
_entity_poly.entity_id
_entity_poly.type
_entity_poly.pdbx_seq_one_letter_code
_entity_poly.pdbx_strand_id
1 'polypeptide(L)'
;MFNFFKPKDFEKEYDEELLQSLNLLKQDWDQAQQTEAAVADVDPQVKAQTELAKQKFEFMYRQARLRKIKNDHIQSSVYDS
;
A
#
# COMPACT_ATOMS: atom_id res chain seq x y z
N MET A 1 -6.17 -44.49 -2.54
CA MET A 1 -5.84 -43.13 -3.02
C MET A 1 -6.23 -42.16 -1.91
N PHE A 2 -5.27 -41.57 -1.22
CA PHE A 2 -5.56 -40.62 -0.14
C PHE A 2 -5.50 -39.20 -0.71
N ASN A 3 -6.65 -38.51 -0.70
CA ASN A 3 -6.77 -37.15 -1.19
C ASN A 3 -6.24 -36.20 -0.11
N PHE A 4 -5.12 -35.54 -0.41
CA PHE A 4 -4.50 -34.53 0.44
C PHE A 4 -5.34 -33.26 0.42
N PHE A 5 -6.09 -32.99 1.49
CA PHE A 5 -6.60 -31.65 1.75
C PHE A 5 -5.39 -30.76 2.05
N LYS A 6 -4.96 -29.96 1.07
CA LYS A 6 -3.95 -28.92 1.33
C LYS A 6 -4.56 -27.93 2.33
N PRO A 7 -3.94 -27.70 3.50
CA PRO A 7 -4.41 -26.67 4.41
C PRO A 7 -4.38 -25.31 3.69
N LYS A 8 -5.44 -24.52 3.87
CA LYS A 8 -5.51 -23.17 3.33
C LYS A 8 -4.44 -22.33 4.03
N ASP A 9 -3.56 -21.73 3.26
CA ASP A 9 -2.39 -21.00 3.77
C ASP A 9 -2.81 -19.56 4.09
N PHE A 10 -3.53 -19.38 5.21
CA PHE A 10 -4.12 -18.10 5.62
C PHE A 10 -3.08 -16.97 5.76
N GLU A 11 -1.82 -17.31 6.05
CA GLU A 11 -0.72 -16.34 6.10
C GLU A 11 -0.46 -15.72 4.71
N LYS A 12 -0.51 -16.53 3.65
CA LYS A 12 -0.30 -16.04 2.28
C LYS A 12 -1.47 -15.19 1.80
N GLU A 13 -2.70 -15.63 2.07
CA GLU A 13 -3.91 -14.88 1.73
C GLU A 13 -3.89 -13.50 2.39
N TYR A 14 -3.53 -13.43 3.67
CA TYR A 14 -3.35 -12.18 4.39
C TYR A 14 -2.25 -11.30 3.81
N ASP A 15 -1.08 -11.88 3.49
CA ASP A 15 0.03 -11.13 2.90
C ASP A 15 -0.31 -10.57 1.50
N GLU A 16 -1.08 -11.32 0.70
CA GLU A 16 -1.60 -10.86 -0.60
C GLU A 16 -2.59 -9.69 -0.44
N GLU A 17 -3.54 -9.79 0.49
CA GLU A 17 -4.47 -8.69 0.80
C GLU A 17 -3.75 -7.44 1.34
N LEU A 18 -2.72 -7.64 2.16
CA LEU A 18 -1.88 -6.55 2.68
C LEU A 18 -1.16 -5.83 1.54
N LEU A 19 -0.60 -6.58 0.58
CA LEU A 19 0.05 -6.01 -0.61
C LEU A 19 -0.94 -5.25 -1.49
N GLN A 20 -2.13 -5.81 -1.73
CA GLN A 20 -3.19 -5.13 -2.48
C GLN A 20 -3.60 -3.81 -1.81
N SER A 21 -3.80 -3.84 -0.49
CA SER A 21 -4.14 -2.65 0.29
C SER A 21 -3.05 -1.58 0.22
N LEU A 22 -1.78 -2.00 0.24
CA LEU A 22 -0.65 -1.08 0.14
C LEU A 22 -0.56 -0.41 -1.23
N ASN A 23 -0.83 -1.15 -2.31
CA ASN A 23 -0.88 -0.58 -3.66
C ASN A 23 -2.01 0.45 -3.81
N LEU A 24 -3.20 0.16 -3.26
CA LEU A 24 -4.32 1.10 -3.27
C LEU A 24 -3.99 2.37 -2.48
N LEU A 25 -3.42 2.23 -1.29
CA LEU A 25 -3.02 3.39 -0.48
C LEU A 25 -1.93 4.23 -1.14
N LYS A 26 -1.01 3.61 -1.90
CA LYS A 26 -0.02 4.34 -2.68
C LYS A 26 -0.67 5.13 -3.80
N GLN A 27 -1.60 4.52 -4.53
CA GLN A 27 -2.37 5.19 -5.57
C GLN A 27 -3.17 6.38 -5.02
N ASP A 28 -3.83 6.21 -3.88
CA ASP A 28 -4.56 7.29 -3.20
C ASP A 28 -3.63 8.45 -2.82
N TRP A 29 -2.45 8.13 -2.28
CA TRP A 29 -1.48 9.15 -1.93
C TRP A 29 -0.95 9.89 -3.16
N ASP A 30 -0.67 9.17 -4.25
CA ASP A 30 -0.22 9.78 -5.52
C ASP A 30 -1.29 10.70 -6.10
N GLN A 31 -2.56 10.28 -6.06
CA GLN A 31 -3.67 11.10 -6.51
C GLN A 31 -3.87 12.33 -5.62
N ALA A 32 -3.72 12.20 -4.30
CA ALA A 32 -3.79 13.32 -3.37
C ALA A 32 -2.66 14.33 -3.60
N GLN A 33 -1.43 13.86 -3.84
CA GLN A 33 -0.28 14.71 -4.21
C GLN A 33 -0.49 15.45 -5.53
N GLN A 34 -1.02 14.77 -6.55
CA GLN A 34 -1.36 15.40 -7.83
C GLN A 34 -2.44 16.48 -7.65
N THR A 35 -3.43 16.20 -6.79
CA THR A 35 -4.50 17.16 -6.47
C THR A 35 -3.95 18.38 -5.72
N GLU A 36 -3.09 18.16 -4.72
CA GLU A 36 -2.40 19.24 -3.99
C GLU A 36 -1.57 20.12 -4.93
N ALA A 37 -0.85 19.53 -5.89
CA ALA A 37 -0.05 20.26 -6.87
C ALA A 37 -0.88 21.02 -7.92
N ALA A 38 -2.07 20.52 -8.27
CA ALA A 38 -2.95 21.14 -9.25
C ALA A 38 -3.75 22.33 -8.68
N VAL A 39 -3.91 22.40 -7.35
CA VAL A 39 -4.62 23.49 -6.68
C VAL A 39 -3.67 24.68 -6.49
N ALA A 40 -3.98 25.79 -7.15
CA ALA A 40 -3.12 26.99 -7.18
C ALA A 40 -2.95 27.68 -5.82
N ASP A 41 -3.93 27.55 -4.92
CA ASP A 41 -3.91 28.07 -3.55
C ASP A 41 -4.21 26.90 -2.62
N VAL A 42 -3.15 26.30 -2.06
CA VAL A 42 -3.24 25.00 -1.37
C VAL A 42 -4.18 25.12 -0.17
N ASP A 43 -5.42 24.65 -0.35
CA ASP A 43 -6.41 24.58 0.71
C ASP A 43 -5.83 23.71 1.86
N PRO A 44 -5.80 24.21 3.10
CA PRO A 44 -5.38 23.43 4.27
C PRO A 44 -6.05 22.05 4.36
N GLN A 45 -7.28 21.91 3.84
CA GLN A 45 -8.03 20.66 3.81
C GLN A 45 -7.42 19.66 2.81
N VAL A 46 -7.00 20.12 1.64
CA VAL A 46 -6.32 19.29 0.62
C VAL A 46 -4.96 18.82 1.15
N LYS A 47 -4.23 19.70 1.82
CA LYS A 47 -2.96 19.36 2.48
C LYS A 47 -3.16 18.30 3.59
N ALA A 48 -4.16 18.49 4.44
CA ALA A 48 -4.49 17.54 5.51
C ALA A 48 -4.91 16.16 4.96
N GLN A 49 -5.66 16.12 3.87
CA GLN A 49 -6.03 14.86 3.21
C GLN A 49 -4.81 14.13 2.65
N THR A 50 -3.89 14.87 2.05
CA THR A 50 -2.66 14.30 1.48
C THR A 50 -1.73 13.77 2.57
N GLU A 51 -1.60 14.49 3.67
CA GLU A 51 -0.83 14.05 4.83
C GLU A 51 -1.47 12.82 5.51
N LEU A 52 -2.80 12.77 5.60
CA LEU A 52 -3.53 11.59 6.08
C LEU A 52 -3.29 10.36 5.19
N ALA A 53 -3.36 10.53 3.86
CA ALA A 53 -3.09 9.44 2.91
C ALA A 53 -1.65 8.90 3.05
N LYS A 54 -0.67 9.81 3.18
CA LYS A 54 0.72 9.47 3.44
C LYS A 54 0.89 8.67 4.73
N GLN A 55 0.28 9.12 5.84
CA GLN A 55 0.37 8.41 7.12
C GLN A 55 -0.23 7.00 7.07
N LYS A 56 -1.35 6.82 6.36
CA LYS A 56 -1.95 5.49 6.13
C LYS A 56 -1.01 4.56 5.37
N PHE A 57 -0.42 5.05 4.28
CA PHE A 57 0.56 4.31 3.50
C PHE A 57 1.77 3.91 4.34
N GLU A 58 2.37 4.84 5.08
CA GLU A 58 3.53 4.56 5.93
C GLU A 58 3.24 3.52 7.02
N PHE A 59 2.06 3.58 7.63
CA PHE A 59 1.64 2.61 8.63
C PHE A 59 1.58 1.19 8.05
N MET A 60 0.90 1.01 6.92
CA MET A 60 0.79 -0.28 6.26
C MET A 60 2.14 -0.77 5.74
N TYR A 61 2.98 0.13 5.21
CA TYR A 61 4.33 -0.21 4.76
C TYR A 61 5.22 -0.72 5.91
N ARG A 62 5.13 -0.14 7.11
CA ARG A 62 5.82 -0.66 8.29
C ARG A 62 5.34 -2.07 8.64
N GLN A 63 4.04 -2.34 8.56
CA GLN A 63 3.48 -3.68 8.81
C GLN A 63 3.96 -4.71 7.79
N ALA A 64 3.95 -4.37 6.50
CA ALA A 64 4.48 -5.23 5.44
C ALA A 64 5.97 -5.55 5.64
N ARG A 65 6.76 -4.54 6.03
CA ARG A 65 8.19 -4.70 6.30
C ARG A 65 8.47 -5.60 7.51
N LEU A 66 7.68 -5.51 8.58
CA LEU A 66 7.80 -6.39 9.75
C LEU A 66 7.55 -7.85 9.42
N ARG A 67 6.62 -8.14 8.49
CA ARG A 67 6.31 -9.49 8.03
C ARG A 67 7.35 -10.07 7.07
N LYS A 68 8.36 -9.29 6.67
CA LYS A 68 9.38 -9.69 5.68
C LYS A 68 8.76 -10.29 4.42
N ILE A 69 7.60 -9.77 4.01
CA ILE A 69 6.96 -10.17 2.75
C ILE A 69 8.02 -9.98 1.68
N LYS A 70 8.56 -11.09 1.16
CA LYS A 70 9.65 -11.05 0.20
C LYS A 70 9.12 -10.32 -1.02
N ASN A 71 9.93 -9.40 -1.51
CA ASN A 71 9.69 -8.40 -2.53
C ASN A 71 9.30 -8.96 -3.93
N ASP A 72 8.79 -10.19 -4.04
CA ASP A 72 8.45 -10.82 -5.32
C ASP A 72 7.22 -10.17 -5.99
N HIS A 73 6.42 -9.40 -5.24
CA HIS A 73 5.19 -8.77 -5.74
C HIS A 73 5.10 -7.25 -5.52
N ILE A 74 6.05 -6.64 -4.83
CA ILE A 74 6.11 -5.18 -4.78
C ILE A 74 6.73 -4.74 -6.11
N GLN A 75 5.96 -4.09 -6.96
CA GLN A 75 6.44 -3.63 -8.25
C GLN A 75 7.74 -2.83 -8.07
N SER A 76 8.80 -3.25 -8.77
CA SER A 76 10.13 -2.61 -8.74
C SER A 76 10.10 -1.13 -9.15
N SER A 77 9.01 -0.67 -9.76
CA SER A 77 8.79 0.73 -10.14
C SER A 77 8.72 1.70 -8.96
N VAL A 78 8.72 1.22 -7.72
CA VAL A 78 8.68 2.05 -6.50
C VAL A 78 10.07 2.54 -6.05
N TYR A 79 11.16 2.05 -6.65
CA TYR A 79 12.54 2.42 -6.25
C TYR A 79 13.29 3.33 -7.22
N ASP A 80 12.72 3.69 -8.38
CA ASP A 80 13.41 4.50 -9.38
C ASP A 80 12.57 5.71 -9.80
N SER A 81 12.84 6.85 -9.16
CA SER A 81 12.81 8.26 -9.64
C SER A 81 12.71 9.22 -8.46
#